data_AF-A0A0C3P2F1-F1
#
_entry.id   AF-A0A0C3P2F1-F1
#
_cell.length_a   1.000
_cell.length_b   1.000
_cell.length_c   1.000
_cell.angle_alpha   90.00
_cell.angle_beta   90.00
_cell.angle_gamma   90.00
#
_symmetry.space_group_name_H-M   'P 1'
#
loop_
_entity.id
_entity.type
_entity.pdbx_description
1 polymer ?
#
loop_
_entity_poly.entity_id
_entity_poly.type
_entity_poly.pdbx_seq_one_letter_code
_entity_poly.pdbx_strand_id
1 'polypeptide(L)'
;MGDVPSHNTPFLAKLSNIICHTQTGCDATLTDLPFGGLNIIMVGNFHQFPPMATKASAPIIWPCNVENNMHEELVRCHIYEQFDIVIHLKTQVRVTDVGWCDLLHHICNGSCSKHEINMLWGLVLENPTCPLMDFSTLPWKDAVLVTPQHAM
;
A
#
# COMPACT_ATOMS: atom_id res chain seq x y z
N MET A 1 7.11 -30.91 7.89
CA MET A 1 7.05 -29.45 7.79
C MET A 1 6.98 -29.15 6.30
N GLY A 2 5.77 -28.98 5.78
CA GLY A 2 5.56 -28.83 4.33
C GLY A 2 5.86 -27.39 3.96
N ASP A 3 6.79 -27.19 3.02
CA ASP A 3 6.96 -25.92 2.36
C ASP A 3 5.63 -25.51 1.74
N VAL A 4 5.04 -24.43 2.26
CA VAL A 4 3.95 -23.74 1.58
C VAL A 4 4.60 -23.06 0.38
N PRO A 5 4.29 -23.45 -0.86
CA PRO A 5 4.88 -22.80 -2.00
C PRO A 5 4.37 -21.36 -2.02
N SER A 6 5.27 -20.40 -1.75
CA SER A 6 4.99 -18.97 -1.98
C SER A 6 4.96 -18.77 -3.50
N HIS A 7 3.85 -19.14 -4.12
CA HIS A 7 3.56 -18.76 -5.49
C HIS A 7 3.39 -17.24 -5.51
N ASN A 8 4.52 -16.56 -5.71
CA ASN A 8 4.65 -15.12 -5.88
C ASN A 8 4.13 -14.72 -7.28
N THR A 9 2.99 -15.29 -7.66
CA THR A 9 2.26 -15.01 -8.89
C THR A 9 1.77 -13.57 -8.80
N PRO A 10 1.93 -12.74 -9.84
CA PRO A 10 1.43 -11.39 -9.82
C PRO A 10 -0.10 -11.40 -9.65
N PHE A 11 -0.55 -10.91 -8.51
CA PHE A 11 -1.94 -10.97 -8.03
C PHE A 11 -2.96 -10.55 -9.11
N LEU A 12 -2.69 -9.46 -9.84
CA LEU A 12 -3.57 -8.93 -10.87
C LEU A 12 -3.76 -9.88 -12.06
N ALA A 13 -2.68 -10.49 -12.55
CA ALA A 13 -2.76 -11.44 -13.66
C ALA A 13 -3.59 -12.67 -13.27
N LYS A 14 -3.35 -13.19 -12.05
CA LYS A 14 -4.11 -14.33 -11.51
C LYS A 14 -5.58 -14.00 -11.32
N LEU A 15 -5.89 -12.83 -10.76
CA LEU A 15 -7.25 -12.37 -10.55
C LEU A 15 -8.00 -12.22 -11.89
N SER A 16 -7.36 -11.60 -12.89
CA SER A 16 -7.93 -11.46 -14.24
C SER A 16 -8.24 -12.83 -14.86
N ASN A 17 -7.29 -13.77 -14.79
CA ASN A 17 -7.49 -15.12 -15.35
C ASN A 17 -8.64 -15.87 -14.68
N ILE A 18 -8.74 -15.80 -13.34
CA ILE A 18 -9.84 -16.45 -12.59
C ILE A 18 -11.18 -15.86 -13.03
N ILE A 19 -11.30 -14.53 -13.08
CA ILE A 19 -12.55 -13.86 -13.44
C ILE A 19 -12.93 -14.18 -14.89
N CYS A 20 -11.97 -14.11 -15.81
CA CYS A 20 -12.20 -14.46 -17.22
C CYS A 20 -12.74 -15.88 -17.36
N HIS A 21 -12.10 -16.88 -16.72
CA HIS A 21 -12.57 -18.27 -16.75
C HIS A 21 -13.98 -18.46 -16.20
N THR A 22 -14.36 -17.74 -15.15
CA THR A 22 -15.73 -17.82 -14.62
C THR A 22 -16.78 -17.21 -15.55
N GLN A 23 -16.40 -16.27 -16.41
CA GLN A 23 -17.30 -15.58 -17.34
C GLN A 23 -17.38 -16.23 -18.72
N THR A 24 -16.39 -17.03 -19.11
CA THR A 24 -16.38 -17.76 -20.40
C THR A 24 -17.57 -18.72 -20.56
N GLY A 25 -18.19 -19.14 -19.45
CA GLY A 25 -19.44 -19.92 -19.49
C GLY A 25 -20.67 -19.13 -19.96
N CYS A 26 -20.60 -17.79 -20.05
CA CYS A 26 -21.70 -16.91 -20.43
C CYS A 26 -21.53 -16.27 -21.83
N ASP A 27 -20.31 -15.90 -22.25
CA ASP A 27 -20.04 -15.33 -23.57
C ASP A 27 -18.56 -15.54 -23.98
N ALA A 28 -18.33 -16.20 -25.12
CA ALA A 28 -16.99 -16.50 -25.63
C ALA A 28 -16.25 -15.27 -26.20
N THR A 29 -16.93 -14.15 -26.44
CA THR A 29 -16.32 -12.93 -26.98
C THR A 29 -15.59 -12.09 -25.93
N LEU A 30 -15.81 -12.38 -24.64
CA LEU A 30 -15.23 -11.66 -23.51
C LEU A 30 -13.87 -12.22 -23.05
N THR A 31 -13.40 -13.34 -23.62
CA THR A 31 -12.18 -14.02 -23.16
C THR A 31 -10.90 -13.22 -23.37
N ASP A 32 -10.91 -12.34 -24.37
CA ASP A 32 -9.75 -11.54 -24.75
C ASP A 32 -9.66 -10.23 -23.96
N LEU A 33 -10.69 -9.92 -23.15
CA LEU A 33 -10.74 -8.72 -22.33
C LEU A 33 -10.18 -8.98 -20.92
N PRO A 34 -9.44 -8.01 -20.34
CA PRO A 34 -9.02 -8.07 -18.94
C PRO A 34 -10.23 -8.26 -18.03
N PHE A 35 -10.12 -9.13 -17.03
CA PHE A 35 -11.20 -9.43 -16.08
C PHE A 35 -12.54 -9.80 -16.76
N GLY A 36 -12.51 -10.36 -17.99
CA GLY A 36 -13.72 -10.69 -18.75
C GLY A 36 -14.55 -9.48 -19.18
N GLY A 37 -13.95 -8.29 -19.26
CA GLY A 37 -14.65 -7.05 -19.63
C GLY A 37 -15.35 -6.35 -18.47
N LEU A 38 -15.07 -6.73 -17.21
CA LEU A 38 -15.54 -5.98 -16.05
C LEU A 38 -14.84 -4.63 -15.93
N ASN A 39 -15.63 -3.62 -15.55
CA ASN A 39 -15.08 -2.35 -15.09
C ASN A 39 -14.48 -2.53 -13.68
N ILE A 40 -13.17 -2.34 -13.56
CA ILE A 40 -12.45 -2.47 -12.30
C ILE A 40 -12.07 -1.08 -11.77
N ILE A 41 -12.28 -0.85 -10.48
CA ILE A 41 -11.79 0.33 -9.76
C ILE A 41 -10.76 -0.12 -8.74
N MET A 42 -9.52 0.37 -8.85
CA MET A 42 -8.49 0.15 -7.85
C MET A 42 -8.44 1.32 -6.87
N VAL A 43 -8.46 1.00 -5.57
CA VAL A 43 -8.35 2.00 -4.50
C VAL A 43 -7.20 1.60 -3.59
N GLY A 44 -6.27 2.52 -3.36
CA GLY A 44 -5.09 2.26 -2.54
C GLY A 44 -4.32 3.53 -2.19
N ASN A 45 -3.35 3.39 -1.30
CA ASN A 45 -2.42 4.45 -0.93
C ASN A 45 -0.98 3.95 -1.12
N PHE A 46 -0.25 4.54 -2.06
CA PHE A 46 1.13 4.14 -2.38
C PHE A 46 2.17 4.55 -1.33
N HIS A 47 1.79 5.32 -0.31
CA HIS A 47 2.62 5.59 0.87
C HIS A 47 2.48 4.52 1.97
N GLN A 48 1.61 3.52 1.79
CA GLN A 48 1.58 2.36 2.69
C GLN A 48 2.79 1.47 2.45
N PHE A 49 3.12 0.62 3.43
CA PHE A 49 4.17 -0.38 3.25
C PHE A 49 3.86 -1.22 2.01
N PRO A 50 4.87 -1.46 1.14
CA PRO A 50 4.66 -2.31 -0.01
C PRO A 50 4.24 -3.70 0.47
N PRO A 51 3.50 -4.46 -0.38
CA PRO A 51 3.23 -5.86 -0.09
C PRO A 51 4.52 -6.56 0.31
N MET A 52 4.45 -7.43 1.33
CA MET A 52 5.62 -8.21 1.73
C MET A 52 6.07 -9.07 0.55
N ALA A 53 7.16 -8.63 -0.06
CA ALA A 53 7.62 -9.15 -1.32
C ALA A 53 8.81 -10.07 -1.09
N THR A 54 8.74 -11.29 -1.60
CA THR A 54 9.90 -12.20 -1.64
C THR A 54 10.85 -11.88 -2.80
N LYS A 55 10.46 -10.96 -3.70
CA LYS A 55 11.22 -10.52 -4.88
C LYS A 55 11.01 -9.04 -5.14
N ALA A 56 12.05 -8.37 -5.64
CA ALA A 56 11.97 -6.95 -6.01
C ALA A 56 10.86 -6.66 -7.04
N SER A 57 10.55 -7.62 -7.94
CA SER A 57 9.53 -7.47 -8.99
C SER A 57 8.08 -7.67 -8.54
N ALA A 58 7.85 -8.05 -7.28
CA ALA A 58 6.51 -8.38 -6.78
C ALA A 58 5.52 -7.20 -6.63
N PRO A 59 5.95 -5.93 -6.39
CA PRO A 59 5.02 -4.82 -6.29
C PRO A 59 4.17 -4.62 -7.55
N ILE A 60 2.91 -4.21 -7.37
CA ILE A 60 1.97 -3.95 -8.48
C ILE A 60 2.50 -2.92 -9.48
N ILE A 61 3.28 -1.94 -9.02
CA ILE A 61 3.82 -0.84 -9.83
C ILE A 61 5.27 -1.13 -10.27
N TRP A 62 5.75 -2.37 -10.14
CA TRP A 62 7.11 -2.66 -10.55
C TRP A 62 7.27 -2.50 -12.08
N PRO A 63 8.26 -1.72 -12.56
CA PRO A 63 8.48 -1.49 -13.97
C PRO A 63 8.64 -2.81 -14.73
N CYS A 64 8.07 -2.89 -15.93
CA CYS A 64 8.25 -4.06 -16.76
C CYS A 64 9.62 -4.05 -17.46
N ASN A 65 10.33 -5.17 -17.38
CA ASN A 65 11.53 -5.44 -18.16
C ASN A 65 11.28 -6.69 -19.03
N VAL A 66 11.07 -6.47 -20.32
CA VAL A 66 10.70 -7.54 -21.27
C VAL A 66 11.79 -8.61 -21.41
N GLU A 67 13.05 -8.27 -21.14
CA GLU A 67 14.18 -9.20 -21.26
C GLU A 67 14.27 -10.16 -20.07
N ASN A 68 13.76 -9.76 -18.90
CA ASN A 68 13.98 -10.46 -17.63
C ASN A 68 12.69 -10.93 -16.93
N ASN A 69 11.53 -10.42 -17.33
CA ASN A 69 10.27 -10.71 -16.66
C ASN A 69 9.64 -12.01 -17.17
N MET A 70 9.03 -12.75 -16.25
CA MET A 70 8.22 -13.92 -16.60
C MET A 70 6.91 -13.48 -17.30
N HIS A 71 6.31 -14.36 -18.09
CA HIS A 71 5.06 -14.09 -18.83
C HIS A 71 3.96 -13.47 -17.95
N GLU A 72 3.76 -14.00 -16.74
CA GLU A 72 2.75 -13.48 -15.80
C GLU A 72 3.05 -12.05 -15.33
N GLU A 73 4.33 -11.70 -15.17
CA GLU A 73 4.75 -10.34 -14.78
C GLU A 73 4.50 -9.33 -15.92
N LEU A 74 4.67 -9.76 -17.16
CA LEU A 74 4.33 -8.96 -18.35
C LEU A 74 2.81 -8.74 -18.44
N VAL A 75 2.01 -9.78 -18.21
CA VAL A 75 0.54 -9.68 -18.18
C VAL A 75 0.08 -8.72 -17.07
N ARG A 76 0.71 -8.77 -15.88
CA ARG A 76 0.43 -7.80 -14.80
C ARG A 76 0.65 -6.37 -15.26
N CYS A 77 1.82 -6.07 -15.82
CA CYS A 77 2.12 -4.70 -16.27
C CYS A 77 1.13 -4.26 -17.33
N HIS A 78 0.86 -5.12 -18.32
CA HIS A 78 -0.07 -4.80 -19.39
C HIS A 78 -1.47 -4.47 -18.86
N ILE A 79 -1.98 -5.26 -17.91
CA ILE A 79 -3.27 -4.97 -17.26
C ILE A 79 -3.20 -3.66 -16.48
N TYR A 80 -2.12 -3.40 -15.75
CA TYR A 80 -1.97 -2.17 -14.97
C TYR A 80 -1.88 -0.91 -15.86
N GLU A 81 -1.22 -1.01 -17.01
CA GLU A 81 -1.08 0.08 -17.98
C GLU A 81 -2.40 0.39 -18.71
N GLN A 82 -3.40 -0.48 -18.65
CA GLN A 82 -4.74 -0.22 -19.20
C GLN A 82 -5.59 0.70 -18.32
N PHE A 83 -5.17 1.02 -17.09
CA PHE A 83 -5.83 2.01 -16.25
C PHE A 83 -5.43 3.42 -16.70
N ASP A 84 -6.31 4.08 -17.44
CA ASP A 84 -6.12 5.44 -17.99
C ASP A 84 -6.68 6.53 -17.07
N ILE A 85 -7.69 6.21 -16.26
CA ILE A 85 -8.31 7.14 -15.32
C ILE A 85 -7.65 7.00 -13.94
N VAL A 86 -6.91 8.03 -13.55
CA VAL A 86 -6.30 8.15 -12.21
C VAL A 86 -6.94 9.30 -11.44
N ILE A 87 -7.52 8.99 -10.28
CA ILE A 87 -8.15 9.98 -9.40
C ILE A 87 -7.32 10.13 -8.13
N HIS A 88 -6.78 11.33 -7.91
CA HIS A 88 -6.04 11.67 -6.69
C HIS A 88 -6.96 12.41 -5.70
N LEU A 89 -7.28 11.75 -4.58
CA LEU A 89 -7.98 12.39 -3.47
C LEU A 89 -7.00 13.28 -2.69
N LYS A 90 -7.24 14.59 -2.67
CA LYS A 90 -6.33 15.57 -2.03
C LYS A 90 -6.67 15.89 -0.59
N THR A 91 -7.93 15.72 -0.19
CA THR A 91 -8.42 16.10 1.14
C THR A 91 -8.45 14.87 2.04
N GLN A 92 -7.66 14.89 3.12
CA GLN A 92 -7.77 13.93 4.22
C GLN A 92 -8.66 14.53 5.32
N VAL A 93 -9.51 13.70 5.93
CA VAL A 93 -10.50 14.14 6.95
C VAL A 93 -10.23 13.53 8.34
N ARG A 94 -9.16 12.74 8.48
CA ARG A 94 -8.89 11.97 9.70
C ARG A 94 -8.14 12.79 10.74
N VAL A 95 -7.15 13.54 10.31
CA VAL A 95 -6.34 14.41 11.17
C VAL A 95 -6.90 15.81 11.07
N THR A 96 -7.27 16.41 12.20
CA THR A 96 -7.86 17.76 12.23
C THR A 96 -6.87 18.81 12.72
N ASP A 97 -5.79 18.39 13.39
CA ASP A 97 -4.74 19.27 13.84
C ASP A 97 -3.87 19.71 12.65
N VAL A 98 -3.73 21.03 12.47
CA VAL A 98 -3.06 21.61 11.29
C VAL A 98 -1.56 21.28 11.29
N GLY A 99 -0.89 21.28 12.45
CA GLY A 99 0.53 20.96 12.55
C GLY A 99 0.81 19.51 12.17
N TRP A 100 -0.03 18.58 12.61
CA TRP A 100 0.04 17.17 12.20
C TRP A 100 -0.30 16.96 10.72
N CYS A 101 -1.27 17.72 10.17
CA CYS A 101 -1.59 17.65 8.76
C CYS A 101 -0.40 18.07 7.88
N ASP A 102 0.22 19.21 8.22
CA ASP A 102 1.36 19.76 7.48
C ASP A 102 2.56 18.79 7.53
N LEU A 103 2.88 18.26 8.72
CA LEU A 103 3.90 17.23 8.89
C LEU A 103 3.65 16.02 7.98
N LEU A 104 2.46 15.44 8.04
CA LEU A 104 2.13 14.24 7.26
C LEU A 104 2.20 14.50 5.76
N HIS A 105 1.74 15.68 5.32
CA HIS A 105 1.83 16.09 3.93
C HIS A 105 3.29 16.21 3.46
N HIS A 106 4.17 16.79 4.26
CA HIS A 106 5.60 16.89 3.91
C HIS A 106 6.27 15.51 3.87
N ILE A 107 6.01 14.64 4.86
CA ILE A 107 6.58 13.29 4.91
C ILE A 107 6.14 12.46 3.69
N CYS A 108 4.85 12.52 3.31
CA CYS A 108 4.37 11.84 2.11
C CYS A 108 5.12 12.28 0.84
N ASN A 109 5.54 13.55 0.77
CA ASN A 109 6.31 14.09 -0.34
C ASN A 109 7.84 13.91 -0.19
N GLY A 110 8.31 13.17 0.82
CA GLY A 110 9.73 12.94 1.07
C GLY A 110 10.47 14.16 1.61
N SER A 111 9.76 15.09 2.24
CA SER A 111 10.30 16.32 2.80
C SER A 111 10.01 16.42 4.31
N CYS A 112 10.85 17.14 5.04
CA CYS A 112 10.62 17.43 6.45
C CYS A 112 11.42 18.66 6.86
N SER A 113 10.79 19.59 7.56
CA SER A 113 11.40 20.82 8.06
C SER A 113 12.04 20.60 9.44
N LYS A 114 12.95 21.50 9.82
CA LYS A 114 13.54 21.49 11.16
C LYS A 114 12.49 21.65 12.27
N HIS A 115 11.44 22.43 12.01
CA HIS A 115 10.35 22.64 12.96
C HIS A 115 9.59 21.34 13.24
N GLU A 116 9.27 20.60 12.18
CA GLU A 116 8.61 19.30 12.23
C GLU A 116 9.45 18.23 12.92
N ILE A 117 10.75 18.19 12.61
CA ILE A 117 11.71 17.32 13.31
C ILE A 117 11.71 17.63 14.81
N ASN A 118 11.77 18.91 15.18
CA ASN A 118 11.73 19.32 16.59
C ASN A 118 10.40 18.95 17.26
N MET A 119 9.28 19.06 16.55
CA MET A 119 7.97 18.64 17.03
C MET A 119 7.97 17.15 17.38
N LEU A 120 8.48 16.29 16.48
CA LEU A 120 8.59 14.85 16.71
C LEU A 120 9.55 14.53 17.86
N TRP A 121 10.71 15.18 17.92
CA TRP A 121 11.65 15.01 19.03
C TRP A 121 11.05 15.40 20.38
N GLY A 122 10.18 16.40 20.41
CA GLY A 122 9.46 16.81 21.62
C GLY A 122 8.50 15.76 22.17
N LEU A 123 8.18 14.70 21.42
CA LEU A 123 7.31 13.60 21.85
C LEU A 123 8.07 12.39 22.38
N VAL A 124 9.40 12.40 22.29
CA VAL A 124 10.25 11.33 22.83
C VAL A 124 10.23 11.42 24.35
N LEU A 125 9.87 10.34 25.03
CA LEU A 125 9.66 10.33 26.49
C LEU A 125 10.90 10.72 27.30
N GLU A 126 12.10 10.45 26.78
CA GLU A 126 13.37 10.82 27.40
C GLU A 126 13.73 12.31 27.18
N ASN A 127 12.99 13.03 26.32
CA ASN A 127 13.26 14.43 26.04
C ASN A 127 12.78 15.32 27.21
N PRO A 128 13.63 16.20 27.77
CA PRO A 128 13.23 17.11 28.84
C PRO A 128 12.08 18.05 28.47
N THR A 129 11.85 18.31 27.18
CA THR A 129 10.75 19.14 26.71
C THR A 129 9.46 18.36 26.48
N CYS A 130 9.47 17.03 26.66
CA CYS A 130 8.28 16.21 26.54
C CYS A 130 7.29 16.58 27.65
N PRO A 131 6.02 16.86 27.31
CA PRO A 131 4.98 17.09 28.32
C PRO A 131 4.90 15.90 29.28
N LEU A 132 4.82 16.18 30.57
CA LEU A 132 4.65 15.17 31.60
C LEU A 132 3.31 14.47 31.38
N MET A 133 3.36 13.16 31.17
CA MET A 133 2.24 12.36 30.72
C MET A 133 1.91 11.29 31.75
N ASP A 134 0.65 11.25 32.19
CA ASP A 134 0.16 10.23 33.10
C ASP A 134 -0.41 9.04 32.31
N PHE A 135 0.40 7.98 32.18
CA PHE A 135 0.03 6.75 31.50
C PHE A 135 -1.09 5.95 32.19
N SER A 136 -1.47 6.30 33.42
CA SER A 136 -2.58 5.65 34.12
C SER A 136 -3.96 6.21 33.73
N THR A 137 -4.00 7.30 32.96
CA THR A 137 -5.22 8.00 32.55
C THR A 137 -5.53 7.83 31.07
N LEU A 138 -6.80 7.97 30.67
CA LEU A 138 -7.19 7.97 29.27
C LEU A 138 -6.60 9.19 28.53
N PRO A 139 -6.19 9.08 27.25
CA PRO A 139 -6.25 7.88 26.42
C PRO A 139 -5.08 6.91 26.61
N TRP A 140 -4.05 7.28 27.39
CA TRP A 140 -2.80 6.52 27.51
C TRP A 140 -2.94 5.17 28.19
N LYS A 141 -3.86 5.06 29.14
CA LYS A 141 -4.20 3.81 29.82
C LYS A 141 -4.57 2.68 28.85
N ASP A 142 -5.24 3.04 27.75
CA ASP A 142 -5.73 2.11 26.73
C ASP A 142 -4.93 2.24 25.42
N ALA A 143 -3.75 2.86 25.47
CA ALA A 143 -2.92 3.05 24.29
C ALA A 143 -2.36 1.71 23.79
N VAL A 144 -2.31 1.57 22.47
CA VAL A 144 -1.70 0.41 21.81
C VAL A 144 -0.21 0.66 21.62
N LEU A 145 0.62 -0.29 22.06
CA LEU A 145 2.04 -0.29 21.76
C LEU A 145 2.28 -0.84 20.35
N VAL A 146 2.88 -0.03 19.49
CA VAL A 146 3.30 -0.44 18.15
C VAL A 146 4.79 -0.74 18.17
N THR A 147 5.18 -1.98 17.86
CA THR A 147 6.57 -2.40 17.77
C THR A 147 6.97 -2.64 16.31
N PRO A 148 8.22 -2.35 15.90
CA PRO A 148 8.67 -2.57 14.52
C PRO A 148 8.63 -4.04 14.08
N GLN A 149 8.77 -4.95 15.03
CA GLN A 149 8.72 -6.39 14.80
C GLN A 149 7.61 -6.99 15.67
N HIS A 150 6.99 -8.04 15.15
CA HIS A 150 6.15 -8.90 15.97
C HIS A 150 7.06 -9.56 17.01
N ALA A 151 6.80 -9.33 18.30
CA ALA A 151 7.47 -10.06 19.36
C ALA A 151 7.03 -11.53 19.24
N MET A 152 7.95 -12.40 18.86
CA MET A 152 7.81 -13.84 19.05
C MET A 152 8.56 -14.23 20.32
#